data_AF-A0A6I2Y8T8-F1
#
_entry.id   AF-A0A6I2Y8T8-F1
#
_cell.length_a   1.000
_cell.length_b   1.000
_cell.length_c   1.000
_cell.angle_alpha   90.00
_cell.angle_beta   90.00
_cell.angle_gamma   90.00
#
_symmetry.space_group_name_H-M   'P 1'
#
loop_
_entity.id
_entity.type
_entity.pdbx_description
1 polymer ?
#
loop_
_entity_poly.entity_id
_entity_poly.type
_entity_poly.pdbx_seq_one_letter_code
_entity_poly.pdbx_strand_id
1 'polypeptide(L)'
;MKAVWNDKVVAESDDTVVVEGNHYFPRESVDSSCLVESGHTTVCSWKGTANYFSLSVDGQVNEDAAWYYAEPKEAAAEIAGHLAFWKGVTVEG
;
A
#
# COMPACT_ATOMS: atom_id res chain seq x y z
N MET A 1 -9.32 -0.68 10.35
CA MET A 1 -9.15 0.24 9.20
C MET A 1 -9.43 -0.46 7.88
N LYS A 2 -9.93 0.24 6.87
CA LYS A 2 -10.23 -0.26 5.52
C LYS A 2 -9.65 0.67 4.46
N ALA A 3 -9.03 0.11 3.43
CA ALA A 3 -8.67 0.82 2.21
C ALA A 3 -9.68 0.45 1.12
N VAL A 4 -10.35 1.45 0.54
CA VAL A 4 -11.46 1.28 -0.39
C VAL A 4 -11.17 2.03 -1.69
N TRP A 5 -11.34 1.34 -2.82
CA TRP A 5 -11.23 1.95 -4.16
C TRP A 5 -12.31 1.36 -5.08
N ASN A 6 -13.03 2.23 -5.82
CA ASN A 6 -14.18 1.83 -6.63
C ASN A 6 -15.18 0.95 -5.88
N ASP A 7 -15.58 1.37 -4.66
CA ASP A 7 -16.50 0.64 -3.79
C ASP A 7 -16.04 -0.78 -3.35
N LYS A 8 -14.82 -1.18 -3.70
CA LYS A 8 -14.20 -2.43 -3.30
C LYS A 8 -13.20 -2.20 -2.17
N VAL A 9 -13.34 -2.97 -1.10
CA VAL A 9 -12.31 -3.06 -0.06
C VAL A 9 -11.10 -3.81 -0.64
N VAL A 10 -9.97 -3.11 -0.75
CA VAL A 10 -8.71 -3.68 -1.26
C VAL A 10 -7.77 -4.11 -0.14
N ALA A 11 -7.94 -3.57 1.07
CA ALA A 11 -7.29 -4.05 2.29
C ALA A 11 -8.14 -3.75 3.52
N GLU A 12 -8.10 -4.64 4.52
CA GLU A 12 -8.78 -4.44 5.80
C GLU A 12 -7.97 -5.05 6.94
N SER A 13 -7.63 -4.24 7.94
CA SER A 13 -6.87 -4.68 9.11
C SER A 13 -7.07 -3.72 10.28
N ASP A 14 -7.03 -4.27 11.50
CA ASP A 14 -6.95 -3.49 12.74
C ASP A 14 -5.48 -3.30 13.20
N ASP A 15 -4.54 -4.00 12.57
CA ASP A 15 -3.11 -4.00 12.91
C ASP A 15 -2.29 -3.13 11.93
N THR A 16 -2.82 -1.96 11.56
CA THR A 16 -2.09 -1.03 10.69
C THR A 16 -1.05 -0.23 11.46
N VAL A 17 0.09 0.03 10.84
CA VAL A 17 1.12 0.95 11.36
C VAL A 17 0.95 2.32 10.72
N VAL A 18 1.06 3.41 11.49
CA VAL A 18 0.89 4.77 10.97
C VAL A 18 2.22 5.49 10.89
N VAL A 19 2.64 5.88 9.69
CA VAL A 19 3.86 6.67 9.45
C VAL A 19 3.55 7.83 8.52
N GLU A 20 3.90 9.05 8.93
CA GLU A 20 3.63 10.30 8.18
C GLU A 20 2.15 10.44 7.78
N GLY A 21 1.23 10.00 8.65
CA GLY A 21 -0.22 10.06 8.41
C GLY A 21 -0.77 9.00 7.45
N ASN A 22 0.07 8.08 6.96
CA ASN A 22 -0.37 6.98 6.11
C ASN A 22 -0.52 5.71 6.94
N HIS A 23 -1.61 4.98 6.73
CA HIS A 23 -1.78 3.63 7.27
C HIS A 23 -1.07 2.62 6.36
N TYR A 24 -0.20 1.83 6.97
CA TYR A 24 0.51 0.72 6.37
C TYR A 24 -0.15 -0.58 6.82
N PHE A 25 -0.77 -1.27 5.88
CA PHE A 25 -1.50 -2.51 6.07
C PHE A 25 -0.53 -3.71 5.93
N PRO A 26 -0.59 -4.71 6.84
CA PRO A 26 0.15 -5.95 6.67
C PRO A 26 -0.15 -6.59 5.31
N ARG A 27 0.87 -7.13 4.62
CA ARG A 27 0.72 -7.69 3.26
C ARG A 27 -0.40 -8.73 3.15
N GLU A 28 -0.60 -9.53 4.20
CA GLU A 28 -1.64 -10.57 4.29
C GLU A 28 -3.06 -10.01 4.38
N SER A 29 -3.22 -8.77 4.83
CA SER A 29 -4.52 -8.08 4.93
C SER A 29 -4.96 -7.40 3.63
N VAL A 30 -4.11 -7.46 2.59
CA VAL A 30 -4.38 -6.88 1.28
C VAL A 30 -4.91 -7.96 0.33
N ASP A 31 -6.02 -7.66 -0.34
CA ASP A 31 -6.58 -8.54 -1.37
C ASP A 31 -5.62 -8.62 -2.55
N SER A 32 -4.89 -9.73 -2.64
CA SER A 32 -3.87 -9.93 -3.68
C SER A 32 -4.48 -10.05 -5.08
N SER A 33 -5.78 -10.35 -5.19
CA SER A 33 -6.46 -10.37 -6.49
C SER A 33 -6.65 -8.98 -7.08
N CYS A 34 -6.58 -7.94 -6.24
CA CYS A 34 -6.62 -6.54 -6.67
C CYS A 34 -5.24 -5.98 -7.01
N LEU A 35 -4.13 -6.68 -6.70
CA LEU A 35 -2.78 -6.17 -6.93
C LEU A 35 -2.25 -6.59 -8.30
N VAL A 36 -1.67 -5.62 -9.01
CA VAL A 36 -0.95 -5.84 -10.27
C VAL A 36 0.47 -5.35 -10.10
N GLU A 37 1.45 -6.17 -10.46
CA GLU A 37 2.87 -5.82 -10.38
C GLU A 37 3.17 -4.54 -11.17
N SER A 38 3.91 -3.62 -10.57
CA SER A 38 4.47 -2.46 -11.24
C SER A 38 5.99 -2.50 -11.17
N GLY A 39 6.64 -2.13 -12.28
CA GLY A 39 8.08 -1.91 -12.33
C GLY A 39 8.50 -0.55 -11.75
N HIS A 40 7.54 0.27 -11.30
CA HIS A 40 7.84 1.59 -10.77
C HIS A 40 8.47 1.49 -9.38
N THR A 41 9.48 2.33 -9.14
CA THR A 41 10.14 2.47 -7.85
C THR A 41 10.53 3.93 -7.62
N THR A 42 10.58 4.34 -6.35
CA THR A 42 11.10 5.65 -5.95
C THR A 42 12.01 5.50 -4.73
N VAL A 43 12.88 6.48 -4.50
CA VAL A 43 13.83 6.45 -3.38
C VAL A 43 13.48 7.53 -2.37
N CYS A 44 13.24 7.10 -1.14
CA CYS A 44 13.12 7.97 0.02
C CYS A 44 14.43 7.97 0.81
N SER A 45 14.92 9.14 1.16
CA SER A 45 16.20 9.32 1.85
C SER A 45 16.29 8.55 3.17
N TRP A 46 15.17 8.40 3.88
CA TRP A 46 15.16 7.78 5.21
C TRP A 46 14.39 6.46 5.29
N LYS A 47 13.43 6.20 4.38
CA LYS A 47 12.69 4.91 4.34
C LYS A 47 13.36 3.85 3.46
N GLY A 48 14.09 4.23 2.41
CA GLY A 48 14.65 3.30 1.43
C GLY A 48 13.91 3.33 0.09
N THR A 49 13.92 2.21 -0.63
CA THR A 49 13.29 2.09 -1.96
C THR A 49 11.81 1.70 -1.82
N ALA A 50 10.92 2.58 -2.26
CA ALA A 50 9.51 2.27 -2.40
C ALA A 50 9.28 1.50 -3.70
N ASN A 51 8.53 0.42 -3.60
CA ASN A 51 8.06 -0.40 -4.70
C ASN A 51 6.55 -0.21 -4.82
N TYR A 52 6.02 -0.36 -6.02
CA TYR A 52 4.62 -0.05 -6.29
C TYR A 52 3.86 -1.27 -6.81
N PHE A 53 2.58 -1.30 -6.50
CA PHE A 53 1.58 -2.10 -7.18
C PHE A 53 0.53 -1.17 -7.76
N SER A 54 0.02 -1.52 -8.93
CA SER A 54 -1.23 -0.96 -9.44
C SER A 54 -2.41 -1.71 -8.83
N LEU A 55 -3.56 -1.06 -8.69
CA LEU A 55 -4.81 -1.71 -8.29
C LEU A 55 -5.63 -2.04 -9.54
N SER A 56 -6.21 -3.23 -9.58
CA SER A 56 -7.18 -3.64 -10.60
C SER A 56 -8.48 -4.07 -9.93
N VAL A 57 -9.55 -3.33 -10.21
CA VAL A 57 -10.88 -3.58 -9.66
C VAL A 57 -11.89 -3.39 -10.80
N ASP A 58 -12.71 -4.41 -11.04
CA ASP A 58 -13.81 -4.39 -12.04
C ASP A 58 -13.39 -3.88 -13.42
N GLY A 59 -12.21 -4.29 -13.88
CA GLY A 59 -11.67 -3.91 -15.19
C GLY A 59 -11.06 -2.51 -15.27
N GLN A 60 -11.06 -1.76 -14.17
CA GLN A 60 -10.36 -0.47 -14.05
C GLN A 60 -9.02 -0.66 -13.37
N VAL A 61 -8.02 0.10 -13.81
CA VAL A 61 -6.66 0.07 -13.25
C VAL A 61 -6.30 1.42 -12.64
N ASN A 62 -5.83 1.41 -11.39
CA ASN A 62 -5.22 2.55 -10.72
C ASN A 62 -3.71 2.36 -10.68
N GLU A 63 -3.00 3.03 -11.58
CA GLU A 63 -1.57 2.83 -11.74
C GLU A 63 -0.78 3.28 -10.51
N ASP A 64 0.11 2.40 -10.03
CA ASP A 64 0.99 2.62 -8.88
C ASP A 64 0.24 3.09 -7.62
N ALA A 65 -1.00 2.65 -7.41
CA ALA A 65 -1.88 3.16 -6.36
C ALA A 65 -1.61 2.59 -4.96
N ALA A 66 -0.78 1.55 -4.87
CA ALA A 66 -0.28 1.02 -3.62
C ALA A 66 1.25 1.05 -3.62
N TRP A 67 1.87 1.39 -2.50
CA TRP A 67 3.33 1.35 -2.34
C TRP A 67 3.74 0.63 -1.08
N TYR A 68 4.93 0.05 -1.11
CA TYR A 68 5.53 -0.66 0.02
C TYR A 68 7.05 -0.54 -0.01
N TYR A 69 7.68 -0.83 1.13
CA TYR A 69 9.13 -0.93 1.23
C TYR A 69 9.48 -2.40 1.50
N ALA A 70 10.07 -3.09 0.53
CA ALA A 70 10.47 -4.49 0.69
C ALA A 70 11.60 -4.61 1.74
N GLU A 71 12.58 -3.71 1.64
CA GLU A 71 13.74 -3.63 2.53
C GLU A 71 13.89 -2.17 3.01
N PRO A 72 13.04 -1.71 3.95
CA PRO A 72 13.17 -0.37 4.48
C PRO A 72 14.46 -0.22 5.30
N LYS A 73 14.91 1.03 5.48
CA LYS A 73 15.97 1.34 6.44
C LYS A 73 15.47 1.14 7.87
N GLU A 74 16.39 1.00 8.82
CA GLU A 74 16.06 0.70 10.23
C GLU A 74 15.03 1.66 10.84
N ALA A 75 15.10 2.95 10.50
CA ALA A 75 14.15 3.96 10.99
C ALA A 75 12.69 3.72 10.54
N ALA A 76 12.47 2.84 9.57
CA ALA A 76 11.16 2.46 9.04
C ALA A 76 10.97 0.93 9.02
N ALA A 77 11.71 0.19 9.85
CA ALA A 77 11.66 -1.28 9.86
C ALA A 77 10.26 -1.84 10.17
N GLU A 78 9.46 -1.12 10.96
CA GLU A 78 8.10 -1.51 11.34
C GLU A 78 7.11 -1.60 10.16
N ILE A 79 7.39 -0.94 9.03
CA ILE A 79 6.55 -0.98 7.82
C ILE A 79 7.12 -1.91 6.73
N ALA A 80 8.09 -2.77 7.06
CA ALA A 80 8.68 -3.71 6.10
C ALA A 80 7.61 -4.60 5.47
N GLY A 81 7.51 -4.57 4.14
CA GLY A 81 6.52 -5.32 3.37
C GLY A 81 5.06 -4.86 3.53
N HIS A 82 4.78 -3.84 4.34
CA HIS A 82 3.42 -3.32 4.51
C HIS A 82 3.06 -2.36 3.37
N LEU A 83 1.79 -2.35 2.98
CA LEU A 83 1.29 -1.54 1.87
C LEU A 83 0.52 -0.34 2.37
N ALA A 84 0.78 0.81 1.77
CA ALA A 84 -0.05 2.01 1.91
C ALA A 84 -0.64 2.41 0.55
N PHE A 85 -1.69 3.23 0.57
CA PHE A 85 -2.54 3.48 -0.60
C PHE A 85 -2.83 4.98 -0.82
N TRP A 86 -2.97 5.38 -2.09
CA TRP A 86 -3.24 6.78 -2.50
C TRP A 86 -4.02 6.82 -3.82
N LYS A 87 -3.99 7.96 -4.54
CA LYS A 87 -4.62 8.12 -5.86
C LYS A 87 -6.12 7.78 -5.88
N GLY A 88 -6.85 8.31 -4.90
CA GLY A 88 -8.30 8.12 -4.79
C GLY A 88 -8.72 6.87 -4.02
N VAL A 89 -7.77 6.08 -3.50
CA VAL A 89 -8.09 5.09 -2.45
C VAL A 89 -8.44 5.85 -1.17
N THR A 90 -9.61 5.55 -0.61
CA THR A 90 -10.05 6.10 0.67
C THR A 90 -9.63 5.16 1.78
N VAL A 91 -9.00 5.69 2.83
CA VAL A 91 -8.64 4.94 4.02
C VAL A 91 -9.51 5.41 5.17
N GLU A 92 -10.37 4.54 5.67
CA GLU A 92 -11.38 4.86 6.69
C GLU A 92 -11.52 3.74 7.73
N GLY A 93 -12.01 4.08 8.92
CA GLY A 93 -12.16 3.17 10.05
C GLY A 93 -12.64 3.88 11.29
#